data_AF-A0A080ZHU4-F1
#
_entry.id   AF-A0A080ZHU4-F1
#
_cell.length_a   1.000
_cell.length_b   1.000
_cell.length_c   1.000
_cell.angle_alpha   90.00
_cell.angle_beta   90.00
_cell.angle_gamma   90.00
#
_symmetry.space_group_name_H-M   'P 1'
#
loop_
_entity.id
_entity.type
_entity.pdbx_description
1 polymer ?
#
loop_
_entity_poly.entity_id
_entity_poly.type
_entity_poly.pdbx_seq_one_letter_code
_entity_poly.pdbx_strand_id
1 'polypeptide(L)'
;MAKGAKAEEAPAPNAEVLSVPILETVKAAQLQNGLRHRDFQRYRQYCTRRLRRIRKSVKFTHGKGKQFINKKVDVETATENRLLYIPLYNAERAWGYAMQLKEDDNLDKSENGEDANSRIKFHLNGRLRKAAEWSQRLAEVCAARADARTSLEAEAYAAYMAGNLAFHREEHVAALEKFGTARRIYADLSQVGTSSQKELFSRSADELQPFIRFCEHRLALQGRTASSAETSSLELGDGANNSLLQSKIDLVLLEARKQKVANLGSVEWKQQQLTVPTQMLGMALVRTTELAAKLDAAQDDKAREARFLELLSAYDALLQALKNATIKLEQQAKSGSALVHSDLELLAALEEYARFKKLTKQVERQATVYRTLKKRFSAQQAGELTHILDMLVQTVGDILSIPGIRELEQRRAAQYSAYHAVFRACRASTVAQTYLLQKKFAETMALYQYASGFLTEADEILAVQPAAKDDVLQEFTRELHEELAGAASRTTAQSFLESSTRADAVRLELEQLTLTTGEDGKKKDKKRKKRQVGALVDRQDKFEAGSIEGHRELVKLPPEFRAVPCKPLLFDMAFNELEFPDLTERTKTDAEKAAEAATTGNESGGGFFGWFRK
;
A
#
# COMPACT_ATOMS: atom_id res chain seq x y z
N MET A 1 -66.72 -8.44 -21.13
CA MET A 1 -65.92 -7.38 -20.47
C MET A 1 -65.50 -7.87 -19.10
N ALA A 2 -64.38 -7.34 -18.58
CA ALA A 2 -63.70 -7.67 -17.31
C ALA A 2 -62.82 -8.94 -17.31
N LYS A 3 -61.56 -8.76 -17.76
CA LYS A 3 -60.41 -9.58 -17.35
C LYS A 3 -59.73 -8.86 -16.19
N GLY A 4 -59.63 -9.53 -15.04
CA GLY A 4 -58.88 -9.04 -13.87
C GLY A 4 -57.38 -9.19 -14.09
N ALA A 5 -56.66 -8.08 -13.96
CA ALA A 5 -55.20 -8.05 -13.90
C ALA A 5 -54.78 -8.05 -12.43
N LYS A 6 -54.08 -9.11 -12.00
CA LYS A 6 -53.29 -9.13 -10.77
C LYS A 6 -52.16 -8.12 -10.92
N ALA A 7 -52.12 -7.11 -10.05
CA ALA A 7 -50.96 -6.25 -9.90
C ALA A 7 -49.88 -7.02 -9.13
N GLU A 8 -48.75 -7.27 -9.77
CA GLU A 8 -47.49 -7.63 -9.11
C GLU A 8 -47.05 -6.46 -8.22
N GLU A 9 -46.96 -6.70 -6.91
CA GLU A 9 -46.21 -5.84 -6.01
C GLU A 9 -44.72 -5.93 -6.36
N ALA A 10 -44.20 -4.86 -6.95
CA ALA A 10 -42.77 -4.68 -7.13
C ALA A 10 -42.08 -4.58 -5.76
N PRO A 11 -40.93 -5.25 -5.54
CA PRO A 11 -40.18 -5.13 -4.30
C PRO A 11 -39.66 -3.70 -4.14
N ALA A 12 -39.86 -3.13 -2.95
CA ALA A 12 -39.41 -1.79 -2.59
C ALA A 12 -37.90 -1.61 -2.88
N PRO A 13 -37.46 -0.45 -3.39
CA PRO A 13 -36.05 -0.21 -3.68
C PRO A 13 -35.23 -0.23 -2.39
N ASN A 14 -34.11 -0.96 -2.40
CA ASN A 14 -33.12 -1.02 -1.32
C ASN A 14 -32.75 0.41 -0.86
N ALA A 15 -33.25 0.83 0.29
CA ALA A 15 -32.88 2.12 0.88
C ALA A 15 -31.40 2.08 1.26
N GLU A 16 -30.60 3.01 0.72
CA GLU A 16 -29.19 3.17 1.10
C GLU A 16 -29.08 3.35 2.62
N VAL A 17 -28.38 2.43 3.28
CA VAL A 17 -28.21 2.45 4.73
C VAL A 17 -27.21 3.54 5.11
N LEU A 18 -27.63 4.47 5.97
CA LEU A 18 -26.79 5.58 6.40
C LEU A 18 -25.69 5.10 7.35
N SER A 19 -24.46 5.60 7.21
CA SER A 19 -23.33 5.20 8.08
C SER A 19 -22.49 6.41 8.49
N VAL A 20 -22.29 6.60 9.79
CA VAL A 20 -21.52 7.72 10.39
C VAL A 20 -20.80 7.24 11.65
N PRO A 21 -19.45 7.36 11.74
CA PRO A 21 -18.72 7.07 12.97
C PRO A 21 -18.88 8.23 13.98
N ILE A 22 -19.83 8.10 14.90
CA ILE A 22 -20.26 9.19 15.79
C ILE A 22 -19.17 9.50 16.82
N LEU A 23 -18.67 8.47 17.52
CA LEU A 23 -17.70 8.69 18.60
C LEU A 23 -16.37 9.24 18.07
N GLU A 24 -15.89 8.70 16.95
CA GLU A 24 -14.65 9.15 16.29
C GLU A 24 -14.78 10.61 15.84
N THR A 25 -15.89 10.97 15.19
CA THR A 25 -16.11 12.34 14.72
C THR A 25 -16.22 13.35 15.85
N VAL A 26 -16.87 12.98 16.97
CA VAL A 26 -16.97 13.82 18.17
C VAL A 26 -15.60 13.99 18.82
N LYS A 27 -14.89 12.90 19.13
CA LYS A 27 -13.59 12.94 19.81
C LYS A 27 -12.53 13.69 19.00
N ALA A 28 -12.45 13.43 17.69
CA ALA A 28 -11.55 14.17 16.80
C ALA A 28 -11.88 15.68 16.78
N ALA A 29 -13.16 16.03 16.67
CA ALA A 29 -13.60 17.42 16.68
C ALA A 29 -13.28 18.11 18.01
N GLN A 30 -13.47 17.44 19.15
CA GLN A 30 -13.16 17.95 20.47
C GLN A 30 -11.65 18.23 20.62
N LEU A 31 -10.80 17.24 20.31
CA LEU A 31 -9.35 17.36 20.44
C LEU A 31 -8.76 18.49 19.57
N GLN A 32 -9.20 18.61 18.32
CA GLN A 32 -8.66 19.59 17.38
C GLN A 32 -9.12 21.03 17.68
N ASN A 33 -10.31 21.21 18.27
CA ASN A 33 -10.97 22.52 18.34
C ASN A 33 -11.07 23.12 19.76
N GLY A 34 -10.18 22.71 20.68
CA GLY A 34 -9.96 23.43 21.95
C GLY A 34 -9.98 22.57 23.21
N LEU A 35 -10.64 21.39 23.20
CA LEU A 35 -10.79 20.59 24.42
C LEU A 35 -9.48 20.01 24.96
N ARG A 36 -8.42 19.91 24.13
CA ARG A 36 -7.07 19.58 24.61
C ARG A 36 -6.56 20.56 25.67
N HIS A 37 -7.00 21.82 25.60
CA HIS A 37 -6.66 22.88 26.55
C HIS A 37 -7.87 23.32 27.39
N ARG A 38 -8.93 22.50 27.47
CA ARG A 38 -10.21 22.81 28.15
C ARG A 38 -10.94 24.07 27.67
N ASP A 39 -10.66 24.55 26.46
CA ASP A 39 -11.36 25.71 25.90
C ASP A 39 -12.71 25.29 25.28
N PHE A 40 -13.75 25.26 26.13
CA PHE A 40 -15.12 24.90 25.73
C PHE A 40 -15.79 26.00 24.90
N GLN A 41 -15.41 27.26 25.07
CA GLN A 41 -15.93 28.38 24.29
C GLN A 41 -15.54 28.25 22.81
N ARG A 42 -14.26 27.97 22.53
CA ARG A 42 -13.76 27.74 21.18
C ARG A 42 -14.44 26.54 20.52
N TYR A 43 -14.64 25.45 21.27
CA TYR A 43 -15.33 24.26 20.76
C TYR A 43 -16.79 24.55 20.38
N ARG A 44 -17.52 25.28 21.24
CA ARG A 44 -18.91 25.72 20.96
C ARG A 44 -19.00 26.61 19.72
N GLN A 45 -18.06 27.55 19.55
CA GLN A 45 -18.00 28.42 18.37
C GLN A 45 -17.68 27.62 17.10
N TYR A 46 -16.79 26.62 17.19
CA TYR A 46 -16.55 25.66 16.12
C TYR A 46 -17.83 24.91 15.72
N CYS A 47 -18.54 24.32 16.68
CA CYS A 47 -19.78 23.58 16.42
C CYS A 47 -20.84 24.48 15.74
N THR A 48 -20.94 25.75 16.15
CA THR A 48 -21.84 26.72 15.53
C THR A 48 -21.49 26.99 14.07
N ARG A 49 -20.19 27.23 13.77
CA ARG A 49 -19.71 27.44 12.40
C ARG A 49 -19.84 26.18 11.54
N ARG A 50 -19.57 25.00 12.11
CA ARG A 50 -19.70 23.69 11.45
C ARG A 50 -21.16 23.42 11.09
N LEU A 51 -22.10 23.63 12.00
CA LEU A 51 -23.54 23.48 11.77
C LEU A 51 -24.05 24.41 10.66
N ARG A 52 -23.59 25.67 10.62
CA ARG A 52 -23.91 26.60 9.52
C ARG A 52 -23.41 26.10 8.16
N ARG A 53 -22.17 25.59 8.10
CA ARG A 53 -21.58 25.05 6.87
C ARG A 53 -22.34 23.81 6.37
N ILE A 54 -22.64 22.86 7.27
CA ILE A 54 -23.39 21.65 6.93
C ILE A 54 -24.79 22.00 6.41
N ARG A 55 -25.52 22.90 7.09
CA ARG A 55 -26.84 23.35 6.62
C ARG A 55 -26.77 24.04 5.25
N LYS A 56 -25.71 24.81 4.97
CA LYS A 56 -25.52 25.43 3.65
C LYS A 56 -25.19 24.39 2.57
N SER A 57 -24.33 23.40 2.87
CA SER A 57 -23.93 22.38 1.90
C SER A 57 -25.09 21.46 1.51
N VAL A 58 -25.91 21.03 2.47
CA VAL A 58 -27.07 20.16 2.24
C VAL A 58 -28.33 20.96 1.85
N LYS A 59 -28.20 22.28 1.65
CA LYS A 59 -29.32 23.20 1.36
C LYS A 59 -30.48 23.10 2.39
N PHE A 60 -30.16 22.67 3.62
CA PHE A 60 -31.08 22.46 4.74
C PHE A 60 -31.09 23.66 5.72
N THR A 61 -31.26 24.87 5.18
CA THR A 61 -31.33 26.11 5.97
C THR A 61 -32.77 26.41 6.43
N HIS A 62 -32.92 27.13 7.54
CA HIS A 62 -34.20 27.51 8.16
C HIS A 62 -35.01 28.57 7.37
N GLY A 63 -34.90 28.56 6.04
CA GLY A 63 -35.41 29.61 5.14
C GLY A 63 -34.29 30.50 4.57
N LYS A 64 -34.68 31.41 3.67
CA LYS A 64 -33.81 32.42 3.03
C LYS A 64 -34.33 33.86 3.18
N GLY A 65 -35.31 34.10 4.06
CA GLY A 65 -36.00 35.39 4.21
C GLY A 65 -36.15 35.86 5.67
N LYS A 66 -37.01 36.86 5.89
CA LYS A 66 -37.30 37.45 7.22
C LYS A 66 -38.07 36.51 8.17
N GLN A 67 -38.71 35.46 7.64
CA GLN A 67 -39.53 34.52 8.41
C GLN A 67 -38.73 33.24 8.71
N PHE A 68 -38.74 32.82 9.97
CA PHE A 68 -38.04 31.62 10.43
C PHE A 68 -38.85 30.35 10.11
N ILE A 69 -38.28 29.44 9.31
CA ILE A 69 -38.89 28.13 9.02
C ILE A 69 -38.10 27.04 9.73
N ASN A 70 -38.71 26.38 10.70
CA ASN A 70 -38.03 25.35 11.49
C ASN A 70 -37.90 24.02 10.73
N LYS A 71 -36.86 23.89 9.89
CA LYS A 71 -36.46 22.60 9.31
C LYS A 71 -35.80 21.69 10.34
N LYS A 72 -36.55 20.69 10.81
CA LYS A 72 -36.10 19.61 11.70
C LYS A 72 -35.70 18.38 10.89
N VAL A 73 -34.74 17.61 11.42
CA VAL A 73 -34.32 16.35 10.82
C VAL A 73 -35.13 15.25 11.50
N ASP A 74 -36.11 14.73 10.78
CA ASP A 74 -36.97 13.61 11.17
C ASP A 74 -36.68 12.39 10.28
N VAL A 75 -37.20 11.20 10.64
CA VAL A 75 -36.94 9.90 9.97
C VAL A 75 -37.24 9.92 8.46
N GLU A 76 -38.21 10.72 8.04
CA GLU A 76 -38.61 10.88 6.63
C GLU A 76 -37.68 11.81 5.85
N THR A 77 -37.02 12.74 6.54
CA THR A 77 -36.16 13.76 5.92
C THR A 77 -34.69 13.35 5.86
N ALA A 78 -34.30 12.29 6.54
CA ALA A 78 -32.93 11.80 6.62
C ALA A 78 -32.56 10.96 5.39
N THR A 79 -32.24 11.64 4.28
CA THR A 79 -31.86 10.99 3.00
C THR A 79 -30.35 10.83 2.81
N GLU A 80 -29.53 11.69 3.42
CA GLU A 80 -28.06 11.70 3.25
C GLU A 80 -27.35 11.54 4.61
N ASN A 81 -26.18 10.87 4.63
CA ASN A 81 -25.32 10.74 5.83
C ASN A 81 -25.02 12.10 6.49
N ARG A 82 -24.93 13.15 5.66
CA ARG A 82 -24.60 14.51 6.11
C ARG A 82 -25.66 15.13 7.01
N LEU A 83 -26.92 14.68 6.90
CA LEU A 83 -28.02 15.19 7.71
C LEU A 83 -27.93 14.72 9.17
N LEU A 84 -27.35 13.54 9.42
CA LEU A 84 -27.13 13.01 10.77
C LEU A 84 -26.17 13.89 11.60
N TYR A 85 -25.23 14.59 10.95
CA TYR A 85 -24.35 15.54 11.65
C TYR A 85 -25.09 16.77 12.20
N ILE A 86 -26.29 17.10 11.71
CA ILE A 86 -27.04 18.27 12.21
C ILE A 86 -27.51 18.07 13.66
N PRO A 87 -28.26 17.00 14.00
CA PRO A 87 -28.60 16.73 15.39
C PRO A 87 -27.36 16.45 16.25
N LEU A 88 -26.33 15.78 15.72
CA LEU A 88 -25.06 15.55 16.43
C LEU A 88 -24.38 16.86 16.86
N TYR A 89 -24.12 17.79 15.93
CA TYR A 89 -23.48 19.07 16.28
C TYR A 89 -24.41 20.03 17.04
N ASN A 90 -25.72 19.84 17.00
CA ASN A 90 -26.64 20.52 17.90
C ASN A 90 -26.48 20.04 19.35
N ALA A 91 -26.35 18.72 19.54
CA ALA A 91 -26.06 18.12 20.85
C ALA A 91 -24.68 18.58 21.36
N GLU A 92 -23.61 18.44 20.56
CA GLU A 92 -22.26 18.87 20.94
C GLU A 92 -22.16 20.37 21.26
N ARG A 93 -22.87 21.23 20.51
CA ARG A 93 -22.91 22.67 20.81
C ARG A 93 -23.60 22.96 22.15
N ALA A 94 -24.69 22.25 22.45
CA ALA A 94 -25.40 22.39 23.71
C ALA A 94 -24.57 21.86 24.89
N TRP A 95 -23.93 20.70 24.70
CA TRP A 95 -23.02 20.10 25.68
C TRP A 95 -21.77 20.96 25.91
N GLY A 96 -21.11 21.46 24.87
CA GLY A 96 -19.96 22.36 25.00
C GLY A 96 -20.30 23.65 25.73
N TYR A 97 -21.51 24.19 25.52
CA TYR A 97 -21.99 25.34 26.30
C TYR A 97 -22.29 24.94 27.76
N ALA A 98 -22.86 23.77 28.00
CA ALA A 98 -23.02 23.26 29.35
C ALA A 98 -21.67 23.16 30.07
N MET A 99 -20.66 22.56 29.46
CA MET A 99 -19.33 22.43 30.08
C MET A 99 -18.65 23.78 30.32
N GLN A 100 -18.82 24.77 29.43
CA GLN A 100 -18.39 26.15 29.68
C GLN A 100 -19.05 26.72 30.95
N LEU A 101 -20.37 26.61 31.07
CA LEU A 101 -21.11 27.11 32.25
C LEU A 101 -20.75 26.35 33.53
N LYS A 102 -20.30 25.10 33.41
CA LYS A 102 -19.80 24.32 34.55
C LYS A 102 -18.48 24.89 35.06
N GLU A 103 -17.60 25.35 34.18
CA GLU A 103 -16.39 26.06 34.61
C GLU A 103 -16.73 27.41 35.23
N ASP A 104 -17.66 28.16 34.62
CA ASP A 104 -18.15 29.43 35.17
C ASP A 104 -18.78 29.25 36.56
N ASP A 105 -19.60 28.21 36.76
CA ASP A 105 -20.23 27.86 38.05
C ASP A 105 -19.18 27.45 39.11
N ASN A 106 -18.11 26.76 38.70
CA ASN A 106 -17.02 26.40 39.61
C ASN A 106 -16.19 27.63 40.02
N LEU A 107 -15.93 28.56 39.09
CA LEU A 107 -15.23 29.81 39.37
C LEU A 107 -16.06 30.70 40.29
N ASP A 108 -17.34 30.88 40.00
CA ASP A 108 -18.26 31.68 40.82
C ASP A 108 -18.39 31.12 42.25
N LYS A 109 -18.41 29.80 42.41
CA LYS A 109 -18.34 29.15 43.75
C LYS A 109 -17.01 29.36 44.46
N SER A 110 -15.91 29.43 43.71
CA SER A 110 -14.60 29.70 44.28
C SER A 110 -14.45 31.15 44.75
N GLU A 111 -15.08 32.09 44.05
CA GLU A 111 -15.00 33.52 44.35
C GLU A 111 -16.03 33.95 45.41
N ASN A 112 -17.26 33.45 45.30
CA ASN A 112 -18.42 33.93 46.08
C ASN A 112 -18.97 32.91 47.09
N GLY A 113 -18.40 31.71 47.19
CA GLY A 113 -18.75 30.72 48.22
C GLY A 113 -20.24 30.32 48.20
N GLU A 114 -20.94 30.54 49.31
CA GLU A 114 -22.38 30.24 49.47
C GLU A 114 -23.29 31.22 48.72
N ASP A 115 -22.80 32.41 48.37
CA ASP A 115 -23.53 33.45 47.63
C ASP A 115 -23.43 33.28 46.10
N ALA A 116 -22.88 32.14 45.64
CA ALA A 116 -22.76 31.83 44.21
C ALA A 116 -24.11 31.83 43.48
N ASN A 117 -24.10 32.30 42.24
CA ASN A 117 -25.28 32.54 41.43
C ASN A 117 -25.91 31.23 40.92
N SER A 118 -26.94 30.76 41.63
CA SER A 118 -27.73 29.58 41.29
C SER A 118 -28.33 29.58 39.85
N ARG A 119 -28.42 30.75 39.20
CA ARG A 119 -28.87 30.88 37.80
C ARG A 119 -27.92 30.21 36.82
N ILE A 120 -26.61 30.13 37.12
CA ILE A 120 -25.62 29.46 36.27
C ILE A 120 -25.91 27.96 36.25
N LYS A 121 -26.10 27.32 37.42
CA LYS A 121 -26.53 25.91 37.54
C LYS A 121 -27.85 25.64 36.81
N PHE A 122 -28.83 26.54 36.89
CA PHE A 122 -30.09 26.39 36.14
C PHE A 122 -29.89 26.47 34.62
N HIS A 123 -29.06 27.41 34.14
CA HIS A 123 -28.74 27.54 32.72
C HIS A 123 -27.97 26.31 32.20
N LEU A 124 -27.00 25.82 32.97
CA LEU A 124 -26.25 24.59 32.75
C LEU A 124 -27.20 23.40 32.53
N ASN A 125 -28.12 23.16 33.47
CA ASN A 125 -29.10 22.09 33.39
C ASN A 125 -30.04 22.24 32.17
N GLY A 126 -30.42 23.47 31.84
CA GLY A 126 -31.17 23.77 30.62
C GLY A 126 -30.41 23.43 29.34
N ARG A 127 -29.08 23.59 29.30
CA ARG A 127 -28.24 23.24 28.16
C ARG A 127 -28.01 21.73 28.05
N LEU A 128 -27.78 21.03 29.16
CA LEU A 128 -27.67 19.57 29.18
C LEU A 128 -28.98 18.90 28.75
N ARG A 129 -30.14 19.45 29.16
CA ARG A 129 -31.45 18.94 28.72
C ARG A 129 -31.57 19.02 27.20
N LYS A 130 -31.19 20.16 26.61
CA LYS A 130 -31.16 20.32 25.15
C LYS A 130 -30.19 19.35 24.48
N ALA A 131 -29.01 19.10 25.07
CA ALA A 131 -28.06 18.14 24.52
C ALA A 131 -28.67 16.72 24.46
N ALA A 132 -29.28 16.27 25.57
CA ALA A 132 -29.98 14.98 25.66
C ALA A 132 -31.16 14.87 24.67
N GLU A 133 -31.96 15.93 24.50
CA GLU A 133 -33.05 15.93 23.51
C GLU A 133 -32.54 15.80 22.07
N TRP A 134 -31.43 16.45 21.72
CA TRP A 134 -30.85 16.35 20.38
C TRP A 134 -30.18 15.00 20.12
N SER A 135 -29.50 14.42 21.11
CA SER A 135 -28.89 13.10 21.00
C SER A 135 -29.94 11.99 20.94
N GLN A 136 -31.05 12.12 21.68
CA GLN A 136 -32.18 11.19 21.62
C GLN A 136 -32.81 11.17 20.22
N ARG A 137 -33.04 12.35 19.63
CA ARG A 137 -33.51 12.44 18.24
C ARG A 137 -32.54 11.82 17.24
N LEU A 138 -31.23 11.98 17.46
CA LEU A 138 -30.22 11.32 16.61
C LEU A 138 -30.35 9.80 16.70
N ALA A 139 -30.49 9.25 17.91
CA ALA A 139 -30.66 7.80 18.12
C ALA A 139 -31.93 7.27 17.45
N GLU A 140 -33.06 7.98 17.57
CA GLU A 140 -34.33 7.62 16.91
C GLU A 140 -34.20 7.57 15.37
N VAL A 141 -33.53 8.57 14.77
CA VAL A 141 -33.29 8.58 13.32
C VAL A 141 -32.33 7.47 12.90
N CYS A 142 -31.26 7.23 13.66
CA CYS A 142 -30.30 6.17 13.36
C CYS A 142 -30.91 4.77 13.50
N ALA A 143 -31.78 4.54 14.48
CA ALA A 143 -32.45 3.25 14.66
C ALA A 143 -33.32 2.84 13.45
N ALA A 144 -33.89 3.81 12.73
CA ALA A 144 -34.76 3.55 11.59
C ALA A 144 -34.04 3.53 10.23
N ARG A 145 -32.92 4.24 10.08
CA ARG A 145 -32.30 4.51 8.76
C ARG A 145 -30.80 4.21 8.66
N ALA A 146 -30.11 4.00 9.79
CA ALA A 146 -28.66 3.81 9.80
C ALA A 146 -28.25 2.33 9.90
N ASP A 147 -26.97 2.05 9.67
CA ASP A 147 -26.40 0.73 9.87
C ASP A 147 -26.41 0.34 11.35
N ALA A 148 -26.38 -0.96 11.62
CA ALA A 148 -26.45 -1.50 12.98
C ALA A 148 -25.35 -0.96 13.90
N ARG A 149 -24.20 -0.55 13.33
CA ARG A 149 -23.11 0.07 14.07
C ARG A 149 -23.42 1.52 14.45
N THR A 150 -23.82 2.36 13.50
CA THR A 150 -24.15 3.77 13.77
C THR A 150 -25.36 3.88 14.68
N SER A 151 -26.33 2.94 14.61
CA SER A 151 -27.45 2.89 15.55
C SER A 151 -26.99 2.63 16.99
N LEU A 152 -26.09 1.66 17.20
CA LEU A 152 -25.50 1.38 18.53
C LEU A 152 -24.63 2.54 19.03
N GLU A 153 -23.81 3.15 18.17
CA GLU A 153 -23.02 4.33 18.54
C GLU A 153 -23.92 5.53 18.91
N ALA A 154 -25.02 5.73 18.19
CA ALA A 154 -25.99 6.80 18.49
C ALA A 154 -26.71 6.56 19.81
N GLU A 155 -27.07 5.31 20.11
CA GLU A 155 -27.67 4.91 21.39
C GLU A 155 -26.70 5.14 22.56
N ALA A 156 -25.44 4.72 22.43
CA ALA A 156 -24.41 4.95 23.44
C ALA A 156 -24.17 6.44 23.69
N TYR A 157 -24.14 7.25 22.61
CA TYR A 157 -24.00 8.70 22.70
C TYR A 157 -25.21 9.38 23.36
N ALA A 158 -26.44 8.93 23.04
CA ALA A 158 -27.65 9.42 23.68
C ALA A 158 -27.69 9.07 25.17
N ALA A 159 -27.31 7.84 25.53
CA ALA A 159 -27.19 7.39 26.91
C ALA A 159 -26.14 8.21 27.67
N TYR A 160 -24.98 8.51 27.07
CA TYR A 160 -23.97 9.40 27.66
C TYR A 160 -24.49 10.81 27.96
N MET A 161 -25.19 11.43 27.00
CA MET A 161 -25.75 12.78 27.18
C MET A 161 -26.87 12.82 28.22
N ALA A 162 -27.73 11.79 28.25
CA ALA A 162 -28.76 11.63 29.26
C ALA A 162 -28.17 11.37 30.66
N GLY A 163 -27.11 10.56 30.75
CA GLY A 163 -26.38 10.30 31.99
C GLY A 163 -25.76 11.58 32.56
N ASN A 164 -25.15 12.43 31.72
CA ASN A 164 -24.64 13.73 32.13
C ASN A 164 -25.73 14.65 32.68
N LEU A 165 -26.92 14.65 32.07
CA LEU A 165 -28.06 15.43 32.57
C LEU A 165 -28.51 14.95 33.95
N ALA A 166 -28.71 13.64 34.12
CA ALA A 166 -29.14 13.05 35.39
C ALA A 166 -28.09 13.26 36.50
N PHE A 167 -26.81 13.13 36.15
CA PHE A 167 -25.70 13.37 37.06
C PHE A 167 -25.71 14.80 37.63
N HIS A 168 -25.90 15.80 36.77
CA HIS A 168 -25.96 17.20 37.17
C HIS A 168 -27.26 17.61 37.90
N ARG A 169 -28.30 16.78 37.82
CA ARG A 169 -29.53 16.88 38.63
C ARG A 169 -29.45 16.14 39.95
N GLU A 170 -28.33 15.48 40.24
CA GLU A 170 -28.15 14.64 41.43
C GLU A 170 -29.09 13.41 41.45
N GLU A 171 -29.62 13.03 40.29
CA GLU A 171 -30.44 11.83 40.07
C GLU A 171 -29.52 10.61 39.85
N HIS A 172 -28.84 10.15 40.92
CA HIS A 172 -27.76 9.16 40.82
C HIS A 172 -28.18 7.79 40.27
N VAL A 173 -29.43 7.35 40.49
CA VAL A 173 -29.95 6.07 39.96
C VAL A 173 -30.07 6.12 38.44
N ALA A 174 -30.76 7.13 37.91
CA ALA A 174 -30.92 7.32 36.48
C ALA A 174 -29.56 7.57 35.79
N ALA A 175 -28.65 8.29 36.44
CA ALA A 175 -27.29 8.47 35.94
C ALA A 175 -26.52 7.15 35.82
N LEU A 176 -26.61 6.28 36.84
CA LEU A 176 -25.95 4.97 36.85
C LEU A 176 -26.46 4.07 35.73
N GLU A 177 -27.78 3.98 35.53
CA GLU A 177 -28.38 3.22 34.42
C GLU A 177 -27.91 3.71 33.05
N LYS A 178 -27.91 5.04 32.84
CA LYS A 178 -27.52 5.64 31.55
C LYS A 178 -26.02 5.55 31.29
N PHE A 179 -25.16 5.71 32.29
CA PHE A 179 -23.73 5.48 32.13
C PHE A 179 -23.37 4.00 31.99
N GLY A 180 -24.09 3.10 32.68
CA GLY A 180 -23.92 1.66 32.56
C GLY A 180 -24.27 1.15 31.15
N THR A 181 -25.40 1.62 30.60
CA THR A 181 -25.79 1.31 29.20
C THR A 181 -24.77 1.84 28.19
N ALA A 182 -24.33 3.10 28.30
CA ALA A 182 -23.29 3.66 27.43
C ALA A 182 -21.96 2.88 27.52
N ARG A 183 -21.51 2.53 28.73
CA ARG A 183 -20.29 1.75 28.95
C ARG A 183 -20.38 0.35 28.36
N ARG A 184 -21.51 -0.35 28.55
CA ARG A 184 -21.72 -1.69 27.98
C ARG A 184 -21.61 -1.65 26.45
N ILE A 185 -22.32 -0.72 25.81
CA ILE A 185 -22.30 -0.60 24.34
C ILE A 185 -20.88 -0.26 23.84
N TYR A 186 -20.15 0.66 24.49
CA TYR A 186 -18.76 0.93 24.10
C TYR A 186 -17.82 -0.26 24.36
N ALA A 187 -18.03 -1.04 25.42
CA ALA A 187 -17.26 -2.25 25.66
C ALA A 187 -17.54 -3.34 24.61
N ASP A 188 -18.79 -3.47 24.15
CA ASP A 188 -19.15 -4.41 23.09
C ASP A 188 -18.58 -3.95 21.74
N LEU A 189 -18.62 -2.65 21.45
CA LEU A 189 -18.02 -2.05 20.24
C LEU A 189 -16.49 -2.12 20.23
N SER A 190 -15.83 -2.13 21.39
CA SER A 190 -14.36 -2.27 21.46
C SER A 190 -13.86 -3.65 21.07
N GLN A 191 -14.73 -4.68 21.09
CA GLN A 191 -14.38 -6.02 20.60
C GLN A 191 -14.39 -6.08 19.06
N VAL A 192 -15.14 -5.18 18.42
CA VAL A 192 -15.46 -5.21 16.98
C VAL A 192 -14.96 -3.93 16.29
N GLY A 193 -13.81 -4.00 15.62
CA GLY A 193 -13.26 -2.86 14.88
C GLY A 193 -11.78 -3.00 14.52
N THR A 194 -11.21 -1.96 13.89
CA THR A 194 -9.76 -1.80 13.67
C THR A 194 -9.06 -1.55 15.02
N SER A 195 -7.75 -1.81 15.11
CA SER A 195 -6.97 -1.59 16.35
C SER A 195 -7.19 -0.18 16.95
N SER A 196 -7.16 0.84 16.09
CA SER A 196 -7.45 2.23 16.41
C SER A 196 -8.85 2.46 17.00
N GLN A 197 -9.88 1.83 16.43
CA GLN A 197 -11.25 1.92 16.92
C GLN A 197 -11.44 1.20 18.26
N LYS A 198 -10.79 0.05 18.45
CA LYS A 198 -10.83 -0.69 19.72
C LYS A 198 -10.28 0.16 20.86
N GLU A 199 -9.13 0.81 20.64
CA GLU A 199 -8.53 1.71 21.63
C GLU A 199 -9.46 2.90 21.94
N LEU A 200 -10.07 3.52 20.91
CA LEU A 200 -10.99 4.64 21.09
C LEU A 200 -12.21 4.27 21.96
N PHE A 201 -12.85 3.13 21.68
CA PHE A 201 -14.02 2.67 22.44
C PHE A 201 -13.64 2.21 23.84
N SER A 202 -12.53 1.48 24.01
CA SER A 202 -12.02 1.07 25.33
C SER A 202 -11.74 2.30 26.20
N ARG A 203 -10.99 3.27 25.68
CA ARG A 203 -10.69 4.52 26.37
C ARG A 203 -11.96 5.29 26.74
N SER A 204 -12.93 5.34 25.84
CA SER A 204 -14.20 6.04 26.10
C SER A 204 -15.07 5.31 27.13
N ALA A 205 -15.01 3.98 27.20
CA ALA A 205 -15.65 3.19 28.25
C ALA A 205 -14.97 3.43 29.63
N ASP A 206 -13.64 3.53 29.64
CA ASP A 206 -12.87 3.83 30.86
C ASP A 206 -13.12 5.26 31.38
N GLU A 207 -13.33 6.23 30.47
CA GLU A 207 -13.73 7.60 30.84
C GLU A 207 -15.08 7.67 31.59
N LEU A 208 -15.97 6.68 31.38
CA LEU A 208 -17.25 6.60 32.11
C LEU A 208 -17.10 6.02 33.52
N GLN A 209 -16.01 5.31 33.79
CA GLN A 209 -15.82 4.58 35.04
C GLN A 209 -15.84 5.48 36.29
N PRO A 210 -15.20 6.67 36.31
CA PRO A 210 -15.28 7.57 37.45
C PRO A 210 -16.71 8.04 37.76
N PHE A 211 -17.53 8.28 36.73
CA PHE A 211 -18.92 8.70 36.92
C PHE A 211 -19.77 7.58 37.52
N ILE A 212 -19.58 6.34 37.06
CA ILE A 212 -20.28 5.17 37.59
C ILE A 212 -19.91 4.97 39.07
N ARG A 213 -18.61 4.92 39.38
CA ARG A 213 -18.11 4.77 40.76
C ARG A 213 -18.63 5.87 41.69
N PHE A 214 -18.69 7.11 41.20
CA PHE A 214 -19.24 8.22 41.98
C PHE A 214 -20.73 8.01 42.30
N CYS A 215 -21.53 7.58 41.31
CA CYS A 215 -22.94 7.31 41.53
C CYS A 215 -23.15 6.14 42.49
N GLU A 216 -22.39 5.04 42.34
CA GLU A 216 -22.41 3.89 43.24
C GLU A 216 -22.08 4.30 44.69
N HIS A 217 -21.02 5.09 44.89
CA HIS A 217 -20.64 5.57 46.22
C HIS A 217 -21.71 6.48 46.84
N ARG A 218 -22.30 7.38 46.06
CA ARG A 218 -23.39 8.25 46.54
C ARG A 218 -24.64 7.47 46.92
N LEU A 219 -24.98 6.42 46.17
CA LEU A 219 -26.10 5.54 46.49
C LEU A 219 -25.83 4.70 47.76
N ALA A 220 -24.60 4.20 47.92
CA ALA A 220 -24.16 3.50 49.11
C ALA A 220 -24.26 4.38 50.37
N LEU A 221 -23.88 5.66 50.29
CA LEU A 221 -24.03 6.64 51.37
C LEU A 221 -25.50 6.94 51.72
N GLN A 222 -26.42 6.81 50.76
CA GLN A 222 -27.87 6.99 50.97
C GLN A 222 -28.57 5.73 51.51
N GLY A 223 -27.81 4.68 51.86
CA GLY A 223 -28.37 3.40 52.33
C GLY A 223 -29.08 2.61 51.23
N ARG A 224 -28.97 3.02 49.97
CA ARG A 224 -29.48 2.29 48.81
C ARG A 224 -28.34 1.44 48.31
N THR A 225 -28.28 0.18 48.76
CA THR A 225 -27.38 -0.80 48.13
C THR A 225 -27.76 -0.91 46.66
N ALA A 226 -26.85 -0.53 45.78
CA ALA A 226 -26.93 -0.92 44.38
C ALA A 226 -26.73 -2.44 44.36
N SER A 227 -27.82 -3.22 44.44
CA SER A 227 -27.77 -4.65 44.17
C SER A 227 -27.46 -4.83 42.69
N SER A 228 -26.17 -4.91 42.38
CA SER A 228 -25.69 -5.50 41.15
C SER A 228 -25.99 -6.99 41.18
N ALA A 229 -26.63 -7.47 40.11
CA ALA A 229 -26.88 -8.87 39.74
C ALA A 229 -28.09 -9.54 40.39
N GLU A 230 -29.24 -9.47 39.72
CA GLU A 230 -29.94 -10.65 39.17
C GLU A 230 -31.14 -10.22 38.29
N THR A 231 -31.19 -10.82 37.09
CA THR A 231 -32.38 -11.17 36.29
C THR A 231 -33.40 -10.08 35.90
N SER A 232 -33.31 -9.64 34.64
CA SER A 232 -34.48 -9.26 33.85
C SER A 232 -34.29 -9.77 32.43
N SER A 233 -34.30 -11.10 32.34
CA SER A 233 -34.54 -11.85 31.11
C SER A 233 -36.04 -11.72 30.81
N LEU A 234 -36.41 -10.82 29.90
CA LEU A 234 -37.75 -10.79 29.33
C LEU A 234 -37.70 -11.48 27.97
N GLU A 235 -38.24 -12.69 27.96
CA GLU A 235 -38.54 -13.52 26.80
C GLU A 235 -39.57 -12.84 25.89
N LEU A 236 -39.32 -12.85 24.58
CA LEU A 236 -40.36 -12.80 23.56
C LEU A 236 -39.93 -13.59 22.32
N GLY A 237 -40.72 -14.62 22.00
CA GLY A 237 -41.06 -14.99 20.63
C GLY A 237 -40.26 -16.11 19.97
N ASP A 238 -40.74 -17.35 20.14
CA ASP A 238 -40.39 -18.52 19.34
C ASP A 238 -41.05 -18.48 17.95
N GLY A 239 -40.36 -19.02 16.93
CA GLY A 239 -40.94 -19.33 15.61
C GLY A 239 -40.24 -18.75 14.38
N ALA A 240 -39.16 -19.39 13.89
CA ALA A 240 -38.78 -19.45 12.46
C ALA A 240 -37.57 -20.38 12.21
N ASN A 241 -37.64 -21.64 12.65
CA ASN A 241 -36.59 -22.62 12.40
C ASN A 241 -36.79 -23.31 11.04
N ASN A 242 -36.23 -22.72 9.99
CA ASN A 242 -35.62 -23.49 8.89
C ASN A 242 -34.68 -22.67 7.98
N SER A 243 -34.66 -21.32 8.06
CA SER A 243 -33.64 -20.49 7.39
C SER A 243 -32.40 -20.25 8.26
N LEU A 244 -32.56 -20.33 9.59
CA LEU A 244 -31.49 -20.17 10.57
C LEU A 244 -30.44 -21.29 10.52
N LEU A 245 -30.78 -22.50 10.05
CA LEU A 245 -29.82 -23.61 10.01
C LEU A 245 -28.81 -23.46 8.86
N GLN A 246 -29.21 -22.88 7.72
CA GLN A 246 -28.27 -22.56 6.64
C GLN A 246 -27.40 -21.33 6.97
N SER A 247 -27.98 -20.30 7.59
CA SER A 247 -27.20 -19.14 8.05
C SER A 247 -26.27 -19.48 9.22
N LYS A 248 -26.64 -20.45 10.08
CA LYS A 248 -25.78 -20.99 11.13
C LYS A 248 -24.62 -21.83 10.57
N ILE A 249 -24.79 -22.55 9.47
CA ILE A 249 -23.67 -23.29 8.84
C ILE A 249 -22.65 -22.33 8.22
N ASP A 250 -23.10 -21.26 7.56
CA ASP A 250 -22.23 -20.19 7.06
C ASP A 250 -21.62 -19.35 8.20
N LEU A 251 -22.36 -19.12 9.28
CA LEU A 251 -21.84 -18.48 10.49
C LEU A 251 -20.83 -19.37 11.21
N VAL A 252 -21.02 -20.69 11.28
CA VAL A 252 -20.06 -21.64 11.89
C VAL A 252 -18.81 -21.77 11.03
N LEU A 253 -18.92 -21.70 9.69
CA LEU A 253 -17.75 -21.64 8.80
C LEU A 253 -17.04 -20.28 8.87
N LEU A 254 -17.78 -19.18 9.01
CA LEU A 254 -17.23 -17.85 9.29
C LEU A 254 -16.67 -17.75 10.70
N GLU A 255 -17.22 -18.44 11.68
CA GLU A 255 -16.76 -18.49 13.07
C GLU A 255 -15.54 -19.38 13.22
N ALA A 256 -15.48 -20.51 12.54
CA ALA A 256 -14.27 -21.31 12.40
C ALA A 256 -13.14 -20.52 11.69
N ARG A 257 -13.50 -19.66 10.71
CA ARG A 257 -12.56 -18.70 10.10
C ARG A 257 -12.24 -17.53 11.05
N LYS A 258 -13.19 -17.00 11.82
CA LYS A 258 -13.00 -15.92 12.80
C LYS A 258 -12.14 -16.37 13.99
N GLN A 259 -12.28 -17.61 14.45
CA GLN A 259 -11.43 -18.21 15.49
C GLN A 259 -10.01 -18.46 14.97
N LYS A 260 -9.84 -18.86 13.70
CA LYS A 260 -8.51 -18.92 13.06
C LYS A 260 -7.91 -17.53 12.81
N VAL A 261 -8.72 -16.52 12.46
CA VAL A 261 -8.28 -15.11 12.32
C VAL A 261 -7.93 -14.48 13.68
N ALA A 262 -8.64 -14.85 14.75
CA ALA A 262 -8.30 -14.43 16.12
C ALA A 262 -6.95 -15.03 16.58
N ASN A 263 -6.61 -16.24 16.13
CA ASN A 263 -5.35 -16.92 16.46
C ASN A 263 -4.17 -16.59 15.51
N LEU A 264 -4.43 -16.01 14.32
CA LEU A 264 -3.41 -15.62 13.32
C LEU A 264 -3.37 -14.09 13.11
N GLY A 265 -3.91 -13.31 14.05
CA GLY A 265 -4.12 -11.87 13.91
C GLY A 265 -2.85 -11.01 13.76
N SER A 266 -1.67 -11.62 13.88
CA SER A 266 -0.37 -10.96 13.71
C SER A 266 0.54 -11.71 12.75
N VAL A 267 1.24 -10.96 11.89
CA VAL A 267 2.30 -11.45 11.00
C VAL A 267 3.62 -10.84 11.43
N GLU A 268 4.68 -11.64 11.49
CA GLU A 268 6.01 -11.10 11.74
C GLU A 268 6.69 -10.66 10.44
N TRP A 269 7.10 -9.39 10.37
CA TRP A 269 7.83 -8.81 9.24
C TRP A 269 8.84 -7.77 9.76
N LYS A 270 10.11 -7.84 9.34
CA LYS A 270 11.17 -6.89 9.74
C LYS A 270 11.27 -6.73 11.27
N GLN A 271 11.19 -7.85 11.99
CA GLN A 271 11.20 -7.90 13.46
C GLN A 271 10.02 -7.17 14.15
N GLN A 272 8.97 -6.84 13.40
CA GLN A 272 7.74 -6.24 13.92
C GLN A 272 6.56 -7.22 13.79
N GLN A 273 5.70 -7.25 14.80
CA GLN A 273 4.42 -7.94 14.70
C GLN A 273 3.36 -7.01 14.09
N LEU A 274 3.04 -7.24 12.83
CA LEU A 274 2.02 -6.52 12.08
C LEU A 274 0.64 -7.08 12.43
N THR A 275 -0.20 -6.28 13.08
CA THR A 275 -1.59 -6.63 13.32
C THR A 275 -2.42 -6.43 12.06
N VAL A 276 -3.35 -7.33 11.75
CA VAL A 276 -4.18 -7.19 10.55
C VAL A 276 -5.36 -6.26 10.85
N PRO A 277 -5.46 -5.07 10.21
CA PRO A 277 -6.39 -4.04 10.66
C PRO A 277 -7.85 -4.33 10.34
N THR A 278 -8.15 -5.09 9.28
CA THR A 278 -9.52 -5.39 8.85
C THR A 278 -9.75 -6.89 8.69
N GLN A 279 -10.91 -7.40 9.11
CA GLN A 279 -11.29 -8.81 8.99
C GLN A 279 -11.21 -9.33 7.53
N MET A 280 -11.56 -8.50 6.55
CA MET A 280 -11.45 -8.84 5.13
C MET A 280 -9.99 -9.09 4.70
N LEU A 281 -9.05 -8.27 5.17
CA LEU A 281 -7.61 -8.46 4.91
C LEU A 281 -7.10 -9.70 5.65
N GLY A 282 -7.58 -9.95 6.87
CA GLY A 282 -7.26 -11.16 7.63
C GLY A 282 -7.69 -12.43 6.91
N MET A 283 -8.90 -12.45 6.36
CA MET A 283 -9.38 -13.57 5.55
C MET A 283 -8.56 -13.78 4.27
N ALA A 284 -8.22 -12.70 3.56
CA ALA A 284 -7.39 -12.77 2.35
C ALA A 284 -5.98 -13.31 2.66
N LEU A 285 -5.38 -12.86 3.76
CA LEU A 285 -4.09 -13.35 4.23
C LEU A 285 -4.14 -14.84 4.62
N VAL A 286 -5.15 -15.27 5.40
CA VAL A 286 -5.34 -16.69 5.74
C VAL A 286 -5.52 -17.55 4.50
N ARG A 287 -6.22 -17.05 3.48
CA ARG A 287 -6.33 -17.76 2.20
C ARG A 287 -4.96 -17.97 1.53
N THR A 288 -4.06 -16.98 1.58
CA THR A 288 -2.70 -17.14 1.03
C THR A 288 -1.89 -18.17 1.80
N THR A 289 -1.99 -18.23 3.13
CA THR A 289 -1.26 -19.21 3.94
C THR A 289 -1.81 -20.63 3.76
N GLU A 290 -3.13 -20.79 3.67
CA GLU A 290 -3.78 -22.08 3.37
C GLU A 290 -3.40 -22.60 1.98
N LEU A 291 -3.36 -21.71 0.97
CA LEU A 291 -2.95 -22.09 -0.39
C LEU A 291 -1.45 -22.40 -0.46
N ALA A 292 -0.60 -21.69 0.29
CA ALA A 292 0.82 -22.02 0.38
C ALA A 292 1.04 -23.41 1.00
N ALA A 293 0.35 -23.73 2.10
CA ALA A 293 0.44 -25.06 2.70
C ALA A 293 -0.06 -26.17 1.76
N LYS A 294 -1.13 -25.91 0.98
CA LYS A 294 -1.62 -26.83 -0.05
C LYS A 294 -0.64 -27.01 -1.21
N LEU A 295 0.10 -25.96 -1.56
CA LEU A 295 1.14 -26.02 -2.60
C LEU A 295 2.31 -26.90 -2.14
N ASP A 296 2.75 -26.72 -0.89
CA ASP A 296 3.86 -27.49 -0.31
C ASP A 296 3.47 -28.98 -0.12
N ALA A 297 2.19 -29.28 0.14
CA ALA A 297 1.66 -30.64 0.25
C ALA A 297 1.39 -31.34 -1.10
N ALA A 298 1.38 -30.62 -2.22
CA ALA A 298 1.09 -31.20 -3.52
C ALA A 298 2.28 -32.04 -4.04
N GLN A 299 2.02 -33.31 -4.36
CA GLN A 299 3.01 -34.24 -4.90
C GLN A 299 3.05 -34.24 -6.44
N ASP A 300 1.90 -34.06 -7.10
CA ASP A 300 1.80 -34.06 -8.56
C ASP A 300 2.23 -32.71 -9.18
N ASP A 301 3.09 -32.74 -10.20
CA ASP A 301 3.59 -31.53 -10.87
C ASP A 301 2.47 -30.68 -11.50
N LYS A 302 1.46 -31.33 -12.10
CA LYS A 302 0.29 -30.62 -12.68
C LYS A 302 -0.57 -29.95 -11.60
N ALA A 303 -0.77 -30.64 -10.47
CA ALA A 303 -1.53 -30.09 -9.36
C ALA A 303 -0.76 -28.96 -8.69
N ARG A 304 0.56 -29.08 -8.56
CA ARG A 304 1.45 -28.05 -8.02
C ARG A 304 1.38 -26.77 -8.87
N GLU A 305 1.42 -26.88 -10.19
CA GLU A 305 1.30 -25.71 -11.09
C GLU A 305 -0.07 -25.03 -10.96
N ALA A 306 -1.16 -25.80 -10.91
CA ALA A 306 -2.50 -25.24 -10.72
C ALA A 306 -2.64 -24.52 -9.36
N ARG A 307 -2.14 -25.13 -8.27
CA ARG A 307 -2.13 -24.52 -6.93
C ARG A 307 -1.24 -23.29 -6.84
N PHE A 308 -0.13 -23.27 -7.58
CA PHE A 308 0.74 -22.10 -7.66
C PHE A 308 0.04 -20.92 -8.34
N LEU A 309 -0.66 -21.15 -9.45
CA LEU A 309 -1.46 -20.10 -10.11
C LEU A 309 -2.60 -19.60 -9.21
N GLU A 310 -3.28 -20.49 -8.49
CA GLU A 310 -4.27 -20.11 -7.48
C GLU A 310 -3.64 -19.25 -6.38
N LEU A 311 -2.45 -19.61 -5.89
CA LEU A 311 -1.73 -18.86 -4.87
C LEU A 311 -1.32 -17.46 -5.35
N LEU A 312 -0.79 -17.34 -6.58
CA LEU A 312 -0.48 -16.04 -7.17
C LEU A 312 -1.72 -15.16 -7.29
N SER A 313 -2.83 -15.73 -7.76
CA SER A 313 -4.10 -14.98 -7.84
C SER A 313 -4.60 -14.51 -6.47
N ALA A 314 -4.36 -15.30 -5.42
CA ALA A 314 -4.71 -14.92 -4.05
C ALA A 314 -3.81 -13.80 -3.52
N TYR A 315 -2.50 -13.82 -3.82
CA TYR A 315 -1.61 -12.70 -3.50
C TYR A 315 -1.97 -11.42 -4.27
N ASP A 316 -2.36 -11.53 -5.55
CA ASP A 316 -2.83 -10.38 -6.34
C ASP A 316 -4.10 -9.78 -5.76
N ALA A 317 -5.06 -10.61 -5.37
CA ALA A 317 -6.28 -10.16 -4.69
C ALA A 317 -5.96 -9.50 -3.34
N LEU A 318 -5.01 -10.03 -2.56
CA LEU A 318 -4.56 -9.45 -1.29
C LEU A 318 -3.90 -8.08 -1.50
N LEU A 319 -2.96 -7.97 -2.44
CA LEU A 319 -2.28 -6.71 -2.77
C LEU A 319 -3.28 -5.65 -3.26
N GLN A 320 -4.25 -6.05 -4.09
CA GLN A 320 -5.32 -5.15 -4.52
C GLN A 320 -6.22 -4.71 -3.36
N ALA A 321 -6.56 -5.62 -2.44
CA ALA A 321 -7.33 -5.29 -1.25
C ALA A 321 -6.57 -4.33 -0.32
N LEU A 322 -5.27 -4.54 -0.12
CA LEU A 322 -4.40 -3.64 0.64
C LEU A 322 -4.33 -2.26 -0.01
N LYS A 323 -4.06 -2.18 -1.31
CA LYS A 323 -4.05 -0.92 -2.06
C LYS A 323 -5.37 -0.15 -1.95
N ASN A 324 -6.50 -0.85 -2.04
CA ASN A 324 -7.82 -0.25 -1.87
C ASN A 324 -8.04 0.26 -0.43
N ALA A 325 -7.55 -0.45 0.58
CA ALA A 325 -7.60 -0.01 1.98
C ALA A 325 -6.73 1.24 2.19
N THR A 326 -5.52 1.26 1.64
CA THR A 326 -4.59 2.41 1.67
C THR A 326 -5.25 3.65 1.06
N ILE A 327 -5.83 3.54 -0.15
CA ILE A 327 -6.51 4.67 -0.82
C ILE A 327 -7.68 5.21 0.01
N LYS A 328 -8.50 4.32 0.60
CA LYS A 328 -9.63 4.73 1.46
C LYS A 328 -9.13 5.47 2.70
N LEU A 329 -8.05 5.00 3.29
CA LEU A 329 -7.47 5.58 4.49
C LEU A 329 -6.78 6.92 4.19
N GLU A 330 -6.07 7.06 3.06
CA GLU A 330 -5.48 8.33 2.59
C GLU A 330 -6.56 9.39 2.32
N GLN A 331 -7.71 9.00 1.77
CA GLN A 331 -8.85 9.90 1.59
C GLN A 331 -9.39 10.41 2.93
N GLN A 332 -9.39 9.56 3.96
CA GLN A 332 -9.75 9.95 5.33
C GLN A 332 -8.66 10.81 5.98
N ALA A 333 -7.37 10.59 5.68
CA ALA A 333 -6.23 11.36 6.19
C ALA A 333 -6.32 12.85 5.83
N LYS A 334 -6.78 13.16 4.62
CA LYS A 334 -6.98 14.54 4.13
C LYS A 334 -7.98 15.35 4.98
N SER A 335 -8.72 14.70 5.89
CA SER A 335 -9.60 15.34 6.86
C SER A 335 -8.92 15.72 8.21
N GLY A 336 -7.65 15.36 8.41
CA GLY A 336 -6.80 15.88 9.50
C GLY A 336 -6.68 15.02 10.76
N SER A 337 -6.86 13.69 10.67
CA SER A 337 -6.71 12.78 11.82
C SER A 337 -5.27 12.24 11.95
N ALA A 338 -4.66 12.39 13.13
CA ALA A 338 -3.31 11.91 13.42
C ALA A 338 -3.21 10.38 13.48
N LEU A 339 -4.29 9.68 13.91
CA LEU A 339 -4.35 8.21 13.98
C LEU A 339 -4.23 7.52 12.61
N VAL A 340 -4.43 8.26 11.52
CA VAL A 340 -4.39 7.71 10.16
C VAL A 340 -2.97 7.35 9.73
N HIS A 341 -1.94 8.03 10.25
CA HIS A 341 -0.56 7.81 9.81
C HIS A 341 -0.02 6.43 10.25
N SER A 342 -0.30 6.01 11.50
CA SER A 342 0.12 4.69 11.99
C SER A 342 -0.59 3.54 11.27
N ASP A 343 -1.88 3.71 10.97
CA ASP A 343 -2.64 2.70 10.21
C ASP A 343 -2.17 2.61 8.75
N LEU A 344 -1.67 3.72 8.18
CA LEU A 344 -1.09 3.77 6.83
C LEU A 344 0.28 3.08 6.77
N GLU A 345 1.15 3.30 7.77
CA GLU A 345 2.43 2.62 7.91
C GLU A 345 2.24 1.10 8.06
N LEU A 346 1.26 0.68 8.87
CA LEU A 346 0.89 -0.73 9.04
C LEU A 346 0.44 -1.37 7.71
N LEU A 347 -0.40 -0.68 6.94
CA LEU A 347 -0.85 -1.16 5.63
C LEU A 347 0.30 -1.25 4.62
N ALA A 348 1.22 -0.27 4.62
CA ALA A 348 2.41 -0.31 3.78
C ALA A 348 3.31 -1.50 4.14
N ALA A 349 3.55 -1.75 5.43
CA ALA A 349 4.33 -2.90 5.88
C ALA A 349 3.68 -4.25 5.51
N LEU A 350 2.35 -4.34 5.58
CA LEU A 350 1.61 -5.54 5.13
C LEU A 350 1.69 -5.72 3.60
N GLU A 351 1.67 -4.64 2.82
CA GLU A 351 1.86 -4.69 1.37
C GLU A 351 3.26 -5.19 1.02
N GLU A 352 4.30 -4.67 1.68
CA GLU A 352 5.68 -5.12 1.51
C GLU A 352 5.83 -6.61 1.85
N TYR A 353 5.25 -7.06 2.96
CA TYR A 353 5.25 -8.47 3.35
C TYR A 353 4.58 -9.36 2.29
N ALA A 354 3.38 -8.98 1.83
CA ALA A 354 2.64 -9.74 0.83
C ALA A 354 3.39 -9.79 -0.51
N ARG A 355 4.01 -8.67 -0.91
CA ARG A 355 4.83 -8.58 -2.11
C ARG A 355 6.07 -9.46 -2.01
N PHE A 356 6.77 -9.41 -0.88
CA PHE A 356 7.93 -10.28 -0.61
C PHE A 356 7.55 -11.76 -0.73
N LYS A 357 6.50 -12.20 -0.02
CA LYS A 357 6.05 -13.60 -0.04
C LYS A 357 5.65 -14.07 -1.45
N LYS A 358 4.95 -13.23 -2.21
CA LYS A 358 4.60 -13.50 -3.61
C LYS A 358 5.86 -13.71 -4.46
N LEU A 359 6.81 -12.77 -4.38
CA LEU A 359 8.05 -12.83 -5.16
C LEU A 359 8.92 -14.04 -4.78
N THR A 360 9.04 -14.38 -3.49
CA THR A 360 9.74 -15.59 -3.04
C THR A 360 9.16 -16.85 -3.66
N LYS A 361 7.83 -17.01 -3.66
CA LYS A 361 7.19 -18.16 -4.31
C LYS A 361 7.39 -18.17 -5.83
N GLN A 362 7.46 -17.00 -6.47
CA GLN A 362 7.81 -16.93 -7.90
C GLN A 362 9.24 -17.39 -8.17
N VAL A 363 10.21 -16.99 -7.34
CA VAL A 363 11.61 -17.43 -7.44
C VAL A 363 11.71 -18.95 -7.26
N GLU A 364 11.07 -19.53 -6.23
CA GLU A 364 11.04 -20.98 -5.99
C GLU A 364 10.53 -21.76 -7.22
N ARG A 365 9.40 -21.31 -7.80
CA ARG A 365 8.82 -21.94 -8.99
C ARG A 365 9.72 -21.77 -10.21
N GLN A 366 10.20 -20.56 -10.49
CA GLN A 366 11.04 -20.30 -11.65
C GLN A 366 12.37 -21.06 -11.57
N ALA A 367 12.98 -21.16 -10.39
CA ALA A 367 14.19 -21.94 -10.15
C ALA A 367 13.94 -23.45 -10.40
N THR A 368 12.79 -23.97 -9.96
CA THR A 368 12.39 -25.35 -10.23
C THR A 368 12.21 -25.61 -11.72
N VAL A 369 11.49 -24.74 -12.43
CA VAL A 369 11.29 -24.85 -13.88
C VAL A 369 12.63 -24.78 -14.62
N TYR A 370 13.51 -23.83 -14.25
CA TYR A 370 14.85 -23.73 -14.82
C TYR A 370 15.63 -25.04 -14.67
N ARG A 371 15.64 -25.65 -13.48
CA ARG A 371 16.33 -26.94 -13.26
C ARG A 371 15.76 -28.07 -14.12
N THR A 372 14.43 -28.16 -14.25
CA THR A 372 13.81 -29.19 -15.09
C THR A 372 14.17 -29.04 -16.56
N LEU A 373 14.25 -27.80 -17.06
CA LEU A 373 14.65 -27.50 -18.44
C LEU A 373 16.15 -27.72 -18.65
N LYS A 374 16.98 -27.32 -17.68
CA LYS A 374 18.44 -27.51 -17.73
C LYS A 374 18.82 -28.99 -17.84
N LYS A 375 18.10 -29.90 -17.16
CA LYS A 375 18.31 -31.35 -17.30
C LYS A 375 18.02 -31.89 -18.70
N ARG A 376 17.22 -31.19 -19.50
CA ARG A 376 16.85 -31.58 -20.87
C ARG A 376 17.60 -30.77 -21.93
N PHE A 377 18.67 -30.07 -21.52
CA PHE A 377 19.34 -29.05 -22.33
C PHE A 377 19.57 -29.47 -23.79
N SER A 378 19.06 -28.63 -24.70
CA SER A 378 19.29 -28.71 -26.14
C SER A 378 19.52 -27.32 -26.72
N ALA A 379 20.20 -27.23 -27.87
CA ALA A 379 20.51 -25.96 -28.53
C ALA A 379 19.26 -25.11 -28.85
N GLN A 380 18.10 -25.75 -29.06
CA GLN A 380 16.83 -25.07 -29.33
C GLN A 380 16.18 -24.47 -28.06
N GLN A 381 16.46 -25.03 -26.89
CA GLN A 381 15.90 -24.60 -25.59
C GLN A 381 16.75 -23.55 -24.88
N ALA A 382 17.92 -23.22 -25.41
CA ALA A 382 18.80 -22.22 -24.79
C ALA A 382 18.13 -20.85 -24.67
N GLY A 383 17.28 -20.46 -25.63
CA GLY A 383 16.49 -19.23 -25.57
C GLY A 383 15.44 -19.23 -24.45
N GLU A 384 14.79 -20.38 -24.20
CA GLU A 384 13.82 -20.53 -23.10
C GLU A 384 14.51 -20.46 -21.74
N LEU A 385 15.69 -21.07 -21.61
CA LEU A 385 16.51 -21.01 -20.40
C LEU A 385 16.99 -19.60 -20.10
N THR A 386 17.47 -18.86 -21.12
CA THR A 386 17.88 -17.46 -20.93
C THR A 386 16.70 -16.59 -20.50
N HIS A 387 15.52 -16.79 -21.09
CA HIS A 387 14.32 -16.04 -20.71
C HIS A 387 13.90 -16.30 -19.25
N ILE A 388 13.93 -17.56 -18.79
CA ILE A 388 13.61 -17.87 -17.39
C ILE A 388 14.65 -17.28 -16.44
N LEU A 389 15.93 -17.29 -16.81
CA LEU A 389 16.98 -16.66 -16.02
C LEU A 389 16.84 -15.14 -15.97
N ASP A 390 16.42 -14.49 -17.06
CA ASP A 390 16.09 -13.06 -17.04
C ASP A 390 14.93 -12.76 -16.09
N MET A 391 13.89 -13.59 -16.10
CA MET A 391 12.78 -13.49 -15.15
C MET A 391 13.21 -13.70 -13.69
N LEU A 392 14.13 -14.65 -13.43
CA LEU A 392 14.71 -14.87 -12.10
C LEU A 392 15.54 -13.67 -11.63
N VAL A 393 16.39 -13.13 -12.50
CA VAL A 393 17.18 -11.93 -12.20
C VAL A 393 16.26 -10.75 -11.90
N GLN A 394 15.21 -10.54 -12.71
CA GLN A 394 14.25 -9.46 -12.48
C GLN A 394 13.49 -9.63 -11.17
N THR A 395 12.92 -10.82 -10.91
CA THR A 395 12.13 -11.06 -9.69
C THR A 395 12.96 -10.94 -8.42
N VAL A 396 14.22 -11.40 -8.42
CA VAL A 396 15.13 -11.19 -7.29
C VAL A 396 15.53 -9.72 -7.15
N GLY A 397 15.73 -9.00 -8.27
CA GLY A 397 15.91 -7.56 -8.28
C GLY A 397 14.73 -6.82 -7.63
N ASP A 398 13.50 -7.24 -7.94
CA ASP A 398 12.28 -6.68 -7.36
C ASP A 398 12.22 -6.94 -5.84
N ILE A 399 12.68 -8.11 -5.36
CA ILE A 399 12.80 -8.39 -3.91
C ILE A 399 13.78 -7.42 -3.25
N LEU A 400 14.95 -7.20 -3.87
CA LEU A 400 15.98 -6.29 -3.35
C LEU A 400 15.57 -4.81 -3.41
N SER A 401 14.54 -4.48 -4.21
CA SER A 401 13.97 -3.14 -4.31
C SER A 401 12.92 -2.83 -3.23
N ILE A 402 12.50 -3.82 -2.43
CA ILE A 402 11.54 -3.60 -1.34
C ILE A 402 12.16 -2.64 -0.31
N PRO A 403 11.49 -1.53 0.05
CA PRO A 403 12.03 -0.54 0.97
C PRO A 403 12.49 -1.16 2.29
N GLY A 404 13.63 -0.71 2.84
CA GLY A 404 14.12 -1.14 4.16
C GLY A 404 14.56 -2.60 4.28
N ILE A 405 14.58 -3.41 3.20
CA ILE A 405 15.00 -4.82 3.27
C ILE A 405 16.48 -4.97 3.62
N ARG A 406 17.34 -4.07 3.13
CA ARG A 406 18.79 -4.07 3.40
C ARG A 406 19.13 -3.70 4.84
N GLU A 407 18.33 -2.82 5.44
CA GLU A 407 18.56 -2.28 6.77
C GLU A 407 17.99 -3.19 7.85
N LEU A 408 16.72 -3.60 7.70
CA LEU A 408 15.96 -4.31 8.73
C LEU A 408 16.05 -5.84 8.61
N GLU A 409 16.42 -6.36 7.43
CA GLU A 409 16.45 -7.79 7.11
C GLU A 409 17.76 -8.17 6.41
N GLN A 410 18.90 -7.78 7.00
CA GLN A 410 20.25 -7.96 6.45
C GLN A 410 20.51 -9.39 5.94
N ARG A 411 20.09 -10.41 6.71
CA ARG A 411 20.23 -11.83 6.32
C ARG A 411 19.52 -12.13 4.99
N ARG A 412 18.27 -11.68 4.83
CA ARG A 412 17.49 -11.89 3.60
C ARG A 412 18.07 -11.08 2.45
N ALA A 413 18.49 -9.84 2.71
CA ALA A 413 19.14 -9.02 1.70
C ALA A 413 20.42 -9.68 1.16
N ALA A 414 21.26 -10.26 2.02
CA ALA A 414 22.43 -11.02 1.61
C ALA A 414 22.06 -12.27 0.81
N GLN A 415 21.05 -13.04 1.26
CA GLN A 415 20.57 -14.24 0.56
C GLN A 415 20.10 -13.93 -0.87
N TYR A 416 19.25 -12.92 -1.04
CA TYR A 416 18.76 -12.56 -2.36
C TYR A 416 19.81 -11.84 -3.22
N SER A 417 20.78 -11.15 -2.62
CA SER A 417 21.93 -10.61 -3.37
C SER A 417 22.80 -11.74 -3.93
N ALA A 418 23.03 -12.80 -3.16
CA ALA A 418 23.74 -13.99 -3.63
C ALA A 418 22.95 -14.73 -4.72
N TYR A 419 21.62 -14.93 -4.55
CA TYR A 419 20.77 -15.47 -5.64
C TYR A 419 20.87 -14.64 -6.91
N HIS A 420 20.86 -13.31 -6.79
CA HIS A 420 20.93 -12.42 -7.92
C HIS A 420 22.26 -12.55 -8.69
N ALA A 421 23.39 -12.63 -7.96
CA ALA A 421 24.70 -12.88 -8.56
C ALA A 421 24.77 -14.27 -9.21
N VAL A 422 24.30 -15.33 -8.53
CA VAL A 422 24.28 -16.70 -9.07
C VAL A 422 23.42 -16.81 -10.33
N PHE A 423 22.21 -16.23 -10.36
CA PHE A 423 21.36 -16.27 -11.55
C PHE A 423 21.94 -15.46 -12.71
N ARG A 424 22.60 -14.32 -12.44
CA ARG A 424 23.36 -13.59 -13.47
C ARG A 424 24.51 -14.43 -14.04
N ALA A 425 25.21 -15.18 -13.19
CA ALA A 425 26.27 -16.10 -13.59
C ALA A 425 25.73 -17.29 -14.41
N CYS A 426 24.62 -17.91 -13.98
CA CYS A 426 23.93 -18.96 -14.75
C CYS A 426 23.50 -18.45 -16.13
N ARG A 427 23.03 -17.21 -16.23
CA ARG A 427 22.64 -16.59 -17.51
C ARG A 427 23.85 -16.43 -18.42
N ALA A 428 24.95 -15.87 -17.90
CA ALA A 428 26.19 -15.73 -18.65
C ALA A 428 26.73 -17.09 -19.13
N SER A 429 26.71 -18.12 -18.27
CA SER A 429 27.11 -19.50 -18.61
C SER A 429 26.23 -20.10 -19.72
N THR A 430 24.90 -19.95 -19.62
CA THR A 430 23.97 -20.46 -20.64
C THR A 430 24.20 -19.79 -21.99
N VAL A 431 24.38 -18.46 -22.01
CA VAL A 431 24.68 -17.72 -23.24
C VAL A 431 26.06 -18.11 -23.79
N ALA A 432 27.06 -18.31 -22.94
CA ALA A 432 28.39 -18.78 -23.35
C ALA A 432 28.30 -20.15 -24.07
N GLN A 433 27.49 -21.08 -23.55
CA GLN A 433 27.26 -22.37 -24.21
C GLN A 433 26.63 -22.21 -25.61
N THR A 434 25.73 -21.25 -25.81
CA THR A 434 25.18 -20.99 -27.15
C THR A 434 26.22 -20.46 -28.13
N TYR A 435 27.10 -19.57 -27.68
CA TYR A 435 28.19 -19.06 -28.53
C TYR A 435 29.24 -20.11 -28.82
N LEU A 436 29.47 -21.04 -27.88
CA LEU A 436 30.35 -22.17 -28.08
C LEU A 436 29.84 -23.07 -29.20
N LEU A 437 28.53 -23.36 -29.22
CA LEU A 437 27.88 -24.10 -30.30
C LEU A 437 27.98 -23.37 -31.66
N GLN A 438 27.99 -22.03 -31.65
CA GLN A 438 28.20 -21.21 -32.83
C GLN A 438 29.68 -21.04 -33.22
N LYS A 439 30.61 -21.72 -32.53
CA LYS A 439 32.07 -21.64 -32.74
C LYS A 439 32.65 -20.22 -32.54
N LYS A 440 31.99 -19.38 -31.74
CA LYS A 440 32.44 -18.04 -31.34
C LYS A 440 33.22 -18.10 -30.03
N PHE A 441 34.47 -18.57 -30.12
CA PHE A 441 35.25 -18.94 -28.94
C PHE A 441 35.71 -17.74 -28.08
N ALA A 442 35.97 -16.57 -28.69
CA ALA A 442 36.40 -15.39 -27.96
C ALA A 442 35.27 -14.84 -27.06
N GLU A 443 34.07 -14.72 -27.62
CA GLU A 443 32.86 -14.31 -26.91
C GLU A 443 32.49 -15.31 -25.82
N THR A 444 32.62 -16.61 -26.11
CA THR A 444 32.41 -17.68 -25.12
C THR A 444 33.35 -17.53 -23.92
N MET A 445 34.64 -17.32 -24.16
CA MET A 445 35.64 -17.15 -23.10
C MET A 445 35.34 -15.92 -22.23
N ALA A 446 35.04 -14.79 -22.86
CA ALA A 446 34.69 -13.56 -22.15
C ALA A 446 33.46 -13.74 -21.26
N LEU A 447 32.43 -14.44 -21.75
CA LEU A 447 31.21 -14.71 -20.97
C LEU A 447 31.45 -15.69 -19.82
N TYR A 448 32.29 -16.70 -19.98
CA TYR A 448 32.66 -17.56 -18.86
C TYR A 448 33.46 -16.82 -17.79
N GLN A 449 34.39 -15.94 -18.17
CA GLN A 449 35.08 -15.08 -17.21
C GLN A 449 34.11 -14.15 -16.47
N TYR A 450 33.14 -13.58 -17.20
CA TYR A 450 32.10 -12.74 -16.61
C TYR A 450 31.21 -13.53 -15.64
N ALA A 451 30.84 -14.77 -15.98
CA ALA A 451 30.11 -15.68 -15.10
C ALA A 451 30.90 -15.99 -13.83
N SER A 452 32.21 -16.26 -13.94
CA SER A 452 33.08 -16.49 -12.79
C SER A 452 33.16 -15.29 -11.85
N GLY A 453 33.18 -14.06 -12.38
CA GLY A 453 33.17 -12.84 -11.56
C GLY A 453 31.91 -12.68 -10.71
N PHE A 454 30.75 -13.05 -11.25
CA PHE A 454 29.51 -13.08 -10.46
C PHE A 454 29.46 -14.22 -9.45
N LEU A 455 30.08 -15.36 -9.76
CA LEU A 455 30.18 -16.46 -8.82
C LEU A 455 31.06 -16.07 -7.62
N THR A 456 32.19 -15.40 -7.85
CA THR A 456 33.03 -14.87 -6.78
C THR A 456 32.30 -13.80 -5.95
N GLU A 457 31.52 -12.91 -6.57
CA GLU A 457 30.67 -11.95 -5.85
C GLU A 457 29.68 -12.68 -4.91
N ALA A 458 29.05 -13.76 -5.40
CA ALA A 458 28.15 -14.57 -4.58
C ALA A 458 28.87 -15.23 -3.41
N ASP A 459 30.07 -15.78 -3.62
CA ASP A 459 30.86 -16.41 -2.57
C ASP A 459 31.34 -15.42 -1.51
N GLU A 460 31.73 -14.21 -1.91
CA GLU A 460 32.09 -13.12 -0.99
C GLU A 460 30.90 -12.74 -0.10
N ILE A 461 29.71 -12.57 -0.68
CA ILE A 461 28.48 -12.28 0.08
C ILE A 461 28.19 -13.41 1.09
N LEU A 462 28.32 -14.66 0.67
CA LEU A 462 28.07 -15.82 1.52
C LEU A 462 29.17 -16.06 2.57
N ALA A 463 30.39 -15.57 2.33
CA ALA A 463 31.48 -15.60 3.29
C ALA A 463 31.27 -14.55 4.40
N VAL A 464 30.81 -13.34 4.04
CA VAL A 464 30.47 -12.28 5.01
C VAL A 464 29.27 -12.70 5.87
N GLN A 465 28.25 -13.32 5.27
CA GLN A 465 27.04 -13.71 5.98
C GLN A 465 26.67 -15.19 5.73
N PRO A 466 27.30 -16.14 6.43
CA PRO A 466 27.09 -17.58 6.19
C PRO A 466 25.67 -18.04 6.50
N ALA A 467 24.96 -17.32 7.36
CA ALA A 467 23.55 -17.58 7.65
C ALA A 467 22.62 -17.35 6.44
N ALA A 468 23.07 -16.63 5.41
CA ALA A 468 22.29 -16.40 4.18
C ALA A 468 22.22 -17.64 3.27
N LYS A 469 22.96 -18.70 3.59
CA LYS A 469 22.95 -19.95 2.81
C LYS A 469 21.61 -20.67 2.95
N ASP A 470 21.15 -21.20 1.82
CA ASP A 470 19.93 -21.99 1.65
C ASP A 470 20.28 -23.18 0.73
N ASP A 471 19.59 -24.30 0.87
CA ASP A 471 19.93 -25.56 0.19
C ASP A 471 19.89 -25.36 -1.34
N VAL A 472 18.85 -24.68 -1.83
CA VAL A 472 18.67 -24.36 -3.24
C VAL A 472 19.83 -23.50 -3.76
N LEU A 473 20.21 -22.46 -3.01
CA LEU A 473 21.32 -21.57 -3.36
C LEU A 473 22.65 -22.33 -3.40
N GLN A 474 22.93 -23.16 -2.39
CA GLN A 474 24.15 -23.96 -2.31
C GLN A 474 24.26 -24.94 -3.49
N GLU A 475 23.16 -25.60 -3.85
CA GLU A 475 23.11 -26.47 -5.02
C GLU A 475 23.44 -25.72 -6.31
N PHE A 476 22.81 -24.57 -6.55
CA PHE A 476 23.09 -23.75 -7.74
C PHE A 476 24.55 -23.28 -7.78
N THR A 477 25.06 -22.79 -6.65
CA THR A 477 26.45 -22.35 -6.54
C THR A 477 27.41 -23.50 -6.82
N ARG A 478 27.17 -24.71 -6.27
CA ARG A 478 28.02 -25.89 -6.50
C ARG A 478 27.99 -26.35 -7.96
N GLU A 479 26.80 -26.49 -8.55
CA GLU A 479 26.68 -26.87 -9.97
C GLU A 479 27.41 -25.87 -10.88
N LEU A 480 27.29 -24.58 -10.59
CA LEU A 480 27.93 -23.54 -11.38
C LEU A 480 29.46 -23.53 -11.21
N HIS A 481 29.97 -23.82 -10.01
CA HIS A 481 31.40 -24.03 -9.77
C HIS A 481 31.96 -25.17 -10.63
N GLU A 482 31.29 -26.33 -10.63
CA GLU A 482 31.69 -27.49 -11.43
C GLU A 482 31.64 -27.19 -12.93
N GLU A 483 30.61 -26.48 -13.39
CA GLU A 483 30.49 -26.05 -14.77
C GLU A 483 31.63 -25.11 -15.18
N LEU A 484 31.93 -24.08 -14.38
CA LEU A 484 32.90 -23.04 -14.72
C LEU A 484 34.36 -23.48 -14.56
N ALA A 485 34.68 -24.36 -13.60
CA ALA A 485 36.05 -24.78 -13.30
C ALA A 485 36.81 -25.32 -14.53
N GLY A 486 36.12 -26.02 -15.44
CA GLY A 486 36.70 -26.52 -16.69
C GLY A 486 36.30 -25.76 -17.95
N ALA A 487 35.44 -24.74 -17.85
CA ALA A 487 34.83 -24.10 -19.02
C ALA A 487 35.86 -23.39 -19.92
N ALA A 488 36.81 -22.67 -19.30
CA ALA A 488 37.88 -21.99 -20.02
C ALA A 488 38.75 -22.99 -20.79
N SER A 489 39.23 -24.04 -20.11
CA SER A 489 40.08 -25.08 -20.71
C SER A 489 39.36 -25.87 -21.82
N ARG A 490 38.06 -26.17 -21.65
CA ARG A 490 37.26 -26.81 -22.70
C ARG A 490 37.11 -25.90 -23.92
N THR A 491 36.89 -24.61 -23.71
CA THR A 491 36.71 -23.63 -24.79
C THR A 491 38.01 -23.42 -25.58
N THR A 492 39.16 -23.34 -24.90
CA THR A 492 40.47 -23.26 -25.58
C THR A 492 40.79 -24.53 -26.33
N ALA A 493 40.58 -25.71 -25.73
CA ALA A 493 40.81 -26.98 -26.42
C ALA A 493 39.95 -27.11 -27.69
N GLN A 494 38.66 -26.73 -27.62
CA GLN A 494 37.78 -26.74 -28.79
C GLN A 494 38.17 -25.71 -29.85
N SER A 495 38.65 -24.53 -29.45
CA SER A 495 39.12 -23.52 -30.41
C SER A 495 40.39 -23.97 -31.14
N PHE A 496 41.32 -24.64 -30.44
CA PHE A 496 42.50 -25.26 -31.06
C PHE A 496 42.13 -26.43 -31.99
N LEU A 497 41.17 -27.26 -31.60
CA LEU A 497 40.73 -28.38 -32.45
C LEU A 497 40.04 -27.88 -33.72
N GLU A 498 39.19 -26.85 -33.62
CA GLU A 498 38.56 -26.22 -34.78
C GLU A 498 39.58 -25.49 -35.68
N SER A 499 40.60 -24.84 -35.10
CA SER A 499 41.64 -24.19 -35.91
C SER A 499 42.55 -25.20 -36.59
N SER A 500 42.92 -26.29 -35.91
CA SER A 500 43.70 -27.40 -36.48
C SER A 500 42.95 -28.09 -37.60
N THR A 501 41.67 -28.45 -37.40
CA THR A 501 40.86 -29.09 -38.45
C THR A 501 40.68 -28.21 -39.67
N ARG A 502 40.52 -26.88 -39.49
CA ARG A 502 40.52 -25.93 -40.61
C ARG A 502 41.88 -25.86 -41.30
N ALA A 503 42.98 -25.83 -40.55
CA ALA A 503 44.31 -25.84 -41.12
C ALA A 503 44.61 -27.12 -41.91
N ASP A 504 44.22 -28.28 -41.39
CA ASP A 504 44.35 -29.58 -42.06
C ASP A 504 43.48 -29.65 -43.32
N ALA A 505 42.25 -29.16 -43.28
CA ALA A 505 41.38 -29.08 -44.45
C ALA A 505 42.00 -28.19 -45.55
N VAL A 506 42.52 -27.00 -45.19
CA VAL A 506 43.24 -26.12 -46.12
C VAL A 506 44.49 -26.80 -46.67
N ARG A 507 45.23 -27.53 -45.83
CA ARG A 507 46.43 -28.26 -46.25
C ARG A 507 46.10 -29.38 -47.23
N LEU A 508 45.02 -30.12 -47.00
CA LEU A 508 44.50 -31.15 -47.91
C LEU A 508 44.05 -30.56 -49.25
N GLU A 509 43.36 -29.40 -49.23
CA GLU A 509 43.03 -28.64 -50.44
C GLU A 509 44.30 -28.16 -51.17
N LEU A 510 45.35 -27.79 -50.44
CA LEU A 510 46.64 -27.38 -51.00
C LEU A 510 47.43 -28.57 -51.59
N GLU A 511 47.41 -29.73 -50.94
CA GLU A 511 48.05 -30.96 -51.42
C GLU A 511 47.35 -31.49 -52.69
N GLN A 512 46.06 -31.25 -52.86
CA GLN A 512 45.34 -31.50 -54.12
C GLN A 512 45.76 -30.56 -55.26
N LEU A 513 46.44 -29.45 -54.97
CA LEU A 513 47.03 -28.53 -55.95
C LEU A 513 48.47 -28.97 -56.29
N THR A 514 48.65 -30.18 -56.81
CA THR A 514 49.95 -30.60 -57.35
C THR A 514 50.26 -29.88 -58.67
N LEU A 515 51.43 -29.22 -58.71
CA LEU A 515 52.02 -28.67 -59.93
C LEU A 515 52.57 -29.82 -60.78
N THR A 516 51.82 -30.25 -61.78
CA THR A 516 52.35 -31.15 -62.83
C THR A 516 53.40 -30.39 -63.64
N THR A 517 54.68 -30.64 -63.36
CA THR A 517 55.79 -30.37 -64.27
C THR A 517 55.85 -31.48 -65.31
N GLY A 518 55.61 -31.16 -66.58
CA GLY A 518 55.69 -32.12 -67.68
C GLY A 518 55.02 -31.57 -68.93
N GLU A 519 55.79 -31.47 -70.00
CA GLU A 519 55.51 -30.84 -71.28
C GLU A 519 54.33 -31.47 -72.07
N ASP A 520 53.93 -30.68 -73.07
CA ASP A 520 53.14 -30.98 -74.25
C ASP A 520 51.61 -31.17 -74.21
N GLY A 521 50.96 -30.30 -74.99
CA GLY A 521 49.97 -30.78 -75.95
C GLY A 521 48.50 -30.78 -75.54
N LYS A 522 47.90 -29.58 -75.54
CA LYS A 522 46.47 -29.28 -75.81
C LYS A 522 45.41 -29.53 -74.71
N LYS A 523 44.67 -28.42 -74.51
CA LYS A 523 43.35 -28.24 -73.87
C LYS A 523 43.27 -28.51 -72.36
N LYS A 524 43.88 -27.62 -71.57
CA LYS A 524 43.43 -27.34 -70.19
C LYS A 524 42.49 -26.13 -70.20
N ASP A 525 41.22 -26.36 -69.89
CA ASP A 525 40.26 -25.34 -69.47
C ASP A 525 40.78 -24.69 -68.17
N LYS A 526 41.58 -23.63 -68.33
CA LYS A 526 41.93 -22.72 -67.25
C LYS A 526 40.68 -21.89 -66.90
N LYS A 527 39.85 -22.39 -65.99
CA LYS A 527 38.98 -21.52 -65.17
C LYS A 527 39.91 -20.60 -64.36
N ARG A 528 40.29 -19.46 -64.96
CA ARG A 528 40.84 -18.30 -64.26
C ARG A 528 39.91 -18.03 -63.07
N LYS A 529 40.40 -18.18 -61.84
CA LYS A 529 39.74 -17.60 -60.66
C LYS A 529 39.50 -16.11 -61.00
N LYS A 530 38.25 -15.71 -61.23
CA LYS A 530 37.87 -14.32 -61.44
C LYS A 530 38.44 -13.53 -60.26
N ARG A 531 39.32 -12.54 -60.52
CA ARG A 531 39.69 -11.54 -59.51
C ARG A 531 38.38 -10.95 -58.98
N GLN A 532 38.03 -11.25 -57.73
CA GLN A 532 36.91 -10.59 -57.06
C GLN A 532 37.34 -9.13 -56.87
N VAL A 533 36.72 -8.26 -57.65
CA VAL A 533 36.87 -6.82 -57.55
C VAL A 533 35.74 -6.33 -56.65
N GLY A 534 36.05 -5.53 -55.62
CA GLY A 534 35.05 -4.98 -54.69
C GLY A 534 34.01 -4.09 -55.39
N ALA A 535 32.89 -3.84 -54.71
CA ALA A 535 31.82 -3.00 -55.24
C ALA A 535 32.33 -1.60 -55.58
N LEU A 536 31.77 -0.96 -56.62
CA LEU A 536 32.27 0.32 -57.14
C LEU A 536 32.33 1.42 -56.06
N VAL A 537 31.37 1.45 -55.13
CA VAL A 537 31.34 2.42 -54.02
C VAL A 537 32.57 2.34 -53.13
N ASP A 538 33.17 1.17 -52.93
CA ASP A 538 34.33 0.99 -52.05
C ASP A 538 35.67 1.24 -52.76
N ARG A 539 35.66 1.59 -54.05
CA ARG A 539 36.88 1.78 -54.88
C ARG A 539 36.81 3.00 -55.81
N GLN A 540 36.07 4.04 -55.43
CA GLN A 540 35.89 5.26 -56.25
C GLN A 540 37.21 5.98 -56.56
N ASP A 541 38.21 5.77 -55.70
CA ASP A 541 39.56 6.29 -55.71
C ASP A 541 40.54 5.44 -56.55
N LYS A 542 40.10 4.31 -57.13
CA LYS A 542 40.93 3.42 -57.96
C LYS A 542 40.35 3.25 -59.36
N PHE A 543 41.08 3.69 -60.38
CA PHE A 543 40.68 3.50 -61.77
C PHE A 543 40.99 2.07 -62.27
N GLU A 544 39.97 1.23 -62.38
CA GLU A 544 40.02 -0.09 -63.03
C GLU A 544 38.87 -0.20 -64.06
N ALA A 545 39.20 -0.29 -65.35
CA ALA A 545 38.25 -0.20 -66.48
C ALA A 545 37.21 -1.34 -66.59
N GLY A 546 37.28 -2.38 -65.76
CA GLY A 546 36.35 -3.51 -65.78
C GLY A 546 36.38 -4.33 -67.09
N SER A 547 35.45 -5.27 -67.23
CA SER A 547 35.26 -6.15 -68.39
C SER A 547 33.76 -6.36 -68.60
N ILE A 548 33.31 -6.65 -69.82
CA ILE A 548 31.87 -6.69 -70.17
C ILE A 548 31.10 -7.85 -69.45
N GLU A 549 31.83 -8.88 -68.98
CA GLU A 549 31.28 -10.13 -68.42
C GLU A 549 31.39 -10.28 -66.87
N GLY A 550 31.83 -9.25 -66.17
CA GLY A 550 31.91 -9.21 -64.70
C GLY A 550 32.24 -7.79 -64.25
N HIS A 551 31.99 -7.41 -62.99
CA HIS A 551 32.14 -6.04 -62.47
C HIS A 551 30.90 -5.13 -62.64
N ARG A 552 29.70 -5.65 -62.37
CA ARG A 552 28.44 -4.84 -62.32
C ARG A 552 27.97 -4.49 -60.91
N GLU A 553 28.68 -4.93 -59.88
CA GLU A 553 28.29 -4.72 -58.48
C GLU A 553 28.62 -3.27 -58.08
N LEU A 554 27.63 -2.38 -58.19
CA LEU A 554 27.76 -0.97 -57.84
C LEU A 554 27.84 -0.79 -56.31
N VAL A 555 26.99 -1.51 -55.58
CA VAL A 555 26.82 -1.47 -54.13
C VAL A 555 26.52 -2.89 -53.64
N LYS A 556 27.10 -3.30 -52.51
CA LYS A 556 26.73 -4.55 -51.82
C LYS A 556 25.38 -4.37 -51.12
N LEU A 557 24.42 -5.25 -51.41
CA LEU A 557 23.10 -5.29 -50.77
C LEU A 557 22.89 -6.68 -50.14
N PRO A 558 22.59 -6.78 -48.83
CA PRO A 558 22.42 -5.69 -47.86
C PRO A 558 23.74 -5.03 -47.45
N PRO A 559 23.73 -3.75 -47.00
CA PRO A 559 24.93 -3.06 -46.57
C PRO A 559 25.56 -3.74 -45.34
N GLU A 560 26.89 -3.75 -45.27
CA GLU A 560 27.62 -4.27 -44.11
C GLU A 560 27.36 -3.37 -42.88
N PHE A 561 27.09 -3.98 -41.72
CA PHE A 561 26.87 -3.24 -40.47
C PHE A 561 28.11 -2.43 -40.10
N ARG A 562 27.97 -1.11 -39.99
CA ARG A 562 29.01 -0.21 -39.47
C ARG A 562 28.61 0.27 -38.08
N ALA A 563 29.58 0.34 -37.17
CA ALA A 563 29.39 0.97 -35.86
C ALA A 563 29.10 2.46 -36.06
N VAL A 564 27.89 2.88 -35.71
CA VAL A 564 27.53 4.30 -35.65
C VAL A 564 27.79 4.75 -34.21
N PRO A 565 28.61 5.78 -33.96
CA PRO A 565 28.74 6.31 -32.62
C PRO A 565 27.36 6.81 -32.17
N CYS A 566 26.91 6.35 -31.00
CA CYS A 566 25.70 6.87 -30.37
C CYS A 566 25.79 8.40 -30.28
N LYS A 567 24.66 9.09 -30.38
CA LYS A 567 24.57 10.55 -30.22
C LYS A 567 25.50 11.00 -29.08
N PRO A 568 26.38 12.00 -29.29
CA PRO A 568 27.28 12.46 -28.26
C PRO A 568 26.47 12.89 -27.03
N LEU A 569 27.00 12.62 -25.83
CA LEU A 569 26.37 13.07 -24.60
C LEU A 569 26.34 14.60 -24.59
N LEU A 570 25.15 15.15 -24.78
CA LEU A 570 24.87 16.57 -24.59
C LEU A 570 24.38 16.73 -23.15
N PHE A 571 25.14 17.44 -22.34
CA PHE A 571 24.71 17.84 -21.00
C PHE A 571 24.11 19.24 -21.07
N ASP A 572 22.88 19.39 -20.58
CA ASP A 572 22.24 20.69 -20.42
C ASP A 572 22.80 21.38 -19.16
N MET A 573 23.95 22.05 -19.33
CA MET A 573 24.59 22.78 -18.23
C MET A 573 23.80 24.02 -17.82
N ALA A 574 22.92 24.54 -18.68
CA ALA A 574 22.11 25.71 -18.37
C ALA A 574 21.06 25.41 -17.28
N PHE A 575 20.65 24.15 -17.16
CA PHE A 575 19.77 23.73 -16.07
C PHE A 575 20.43 23.87 -14.69
N ASN A 576 21.75 23.69 -14.59
CA ASN A 576 22.48 23.82 -13.33
C ASN A 576 22.66 25.29 -12.90
N GLU A 577 22.55 26.23 -13.84
CA GLU A 577 22.67 27.67 -13.61
C GLU A 577 21.32 28.33 -13.27
N LEU A 578 20.24 27.55 -13.19
CA LEU A 578 18.93 28.01 -12.72
C LEU A 578 18.92 28.13 -11.20
N GLU A 579 19.48 29.21 -10.69
CA GLU A 579 19.38 29.58 -9.28
C GLU A 579 18.12 30.42 -9.01
N PHE A 580 17.52 30.24 -7.84
CA PHE A 580 16.47 31.15 -7.39
C PHE A 580 17.07 32.54 -7.16
N PRO A 581 16.36 33.62 -7.54
CA PRO A 581 16.83 34.97 -7.25
C PRO A 581 16.99 35.13 -5.74
N ASP A 582 18.03 35.83 -5.30
CA ASP A 582 18.24 36.07 -3.88
C ASP A 582 17.05 36.83 -3.28
N LEU A 583 16.36 36.19 -2.33
CA LEU A 583 15.16 36.72 -1.67
C LEU A 583 15.49 37.41 -0.34
N THR A 584 16.76 37.47 0.07
CA THR A 584 17.18 38.04 1.36
C THR A 584 16.65 39.46 1.58
N GLU A 585 16.66 40.33 0.57
CA GLU A 585 16.11 41.69 0.67
C GLU A 585 14.58 41.73 0.87
N ARG A 586 13.87 40.72 0.36
CA ARG A 586 12.40 40.61 0.48
C ARG A 586 11.96 40.06 1.83
N THR A 587 12.86 39.38 2.55
CA THR A 587 12.61 38.81 3.88
C THR A 587 13.05 39.70 5.03
N LYS A 588 13.83 40.76 4.78
CA LYS A 588 14.27 41.71 5.81
C LYS A 588 13.08 42.46 6.43
N THR A 589 13.07 42.51 7.75
CA THR A 589 12.10 43.28 8.55
C THR A 589 12.36 44.78 8.41
N ASP A 590 11.35 45.63 8.64
CA ASP A 590 11.50 47.10 8.51
C ASP A 590 12.59 47.68 9.45
N ALA A 591 12.87 46.99 10.56
CA ALA A 591 13.95 47.32 11.48
C ALA A 591 15.35 47.05 10.89
N GLU A 592 15.51 45.98 10.11
CA GLU A 592 16.78 45.64 9.45
C GLU A 592 17.05 46.55 8.24
N LYS A 593 16.00 46.95 7.52
CA LYS A 593 16.11 47.93 6.42
C LYS A 593 16.52 49.33 6.91
N ALA A 594 16.05 49.73 8.10
CA ALA A 594 16.44 50.99 8.73
C ALA A 594 17.91 50.99 9.20
N ALA A 595 18.42 49.84 9.62
CA ALA A 595 19.82 49.69 10.04
C ALA A 595 20.81 49.77 8.86
N GLU A 596 20.46 49.22 7.69
CA GLU A 596 21.29 49.31 6.47
C GLU A 596 21.25 50.69 5.80
N ALA A 597 20.12 51.42 5.90
CA ALA A 597 20.03 52.79 5.43
C ALA A 597 20.88 53.77 6.27
N ALA A 598 21.15 53.42 7.54
CA ALA A 598 22.01 54.22 8.41
C ALA A 598 23.52 53.99 8.15
N THR A 599 23.90 52.85 7.57
CA THR A 599 25.31 52.53 7.26
C THR A 599 25.73 52.91 5.83
N THR A 600 24.78 53.18 4.93
CA THR A 600 25.04 53.58 3.53
C THR A 600 24.76 55.06 3.26
N GLY A 601 25.02 55.92 4.25
CA GLY A 601 24.92 57.38 4.11
C GLY A 601 26.17 58.03 3.54
N ASN A 602 26.44 57.87 2.23
CA ASN A 602 27.02 58.89 1.34
C ASN A 602 27.38 58.27 -0.02
N GLU A 603 26.54 58.49 -1.04
CA GLU A 603 26.93 59.10 -2.32
C GLU A 603 25.75 59.13 -3.30
N SER A 604 25.25 60.36 -3.50
CA SER A 604 24.68 60.93 -4.73
C SER A 604 23.86 60.10 -5.73
N GLY A 605 22.63 60.58 -5.98
CA GLY A 605 22.06 60.57 -7.34
C GLY A 605 20.61 60.12 -7.46
N GLY A 606 19.66 60.97 -7.05
CA GLY A 606 18.23 60.75 -7.32
C GLY A 606 17.90 60.78 -8.82
N GLY A 607 17.37 59.67 -9.34
CA GLY A 607 16.89 59.51 -10.71
C GLY A 607 15.40 59.14 -10.76
N PHE A 608 14.59 60.08 -11.25
CA PHE A 608 13.12 60.14 -11.27
C PHE A 608 12.42 59.20 -12.29
N PHE A 609 12.87 57.95 -12.53
CA PHE A 609 12.26 57.08 -13.56
C PHE A 609 12.09 55.60 -13.20
N GLY A 610 11.45 55.31 -12.05
CA GLY A 610 11.13 53.94 -11.61
C GLY A 610 9.68 53.48 -11.86
N TRP A 611 8.87 54.21 -12.64
CA TRP A 611 7.42 53.95 -12.78
C TRP A 611 7.03 52.96 -13.89
N PHE A 612 7.99 52.25 -14.49
CA PHE A 612 7.73 51.19 -15.46
C PHE A 612 8.42 49.88 -15.05
N ARG A 613 7.77 49.13 -14.16
CA ARG A 613 7.79 47.65 -14.16
C ARG A 613 6.77 47.13 -13.14
N LYS A 614 5.64 46.64 -13.66
CA LYS A 614 4.80 45.62 -13.03
C LYS A 614 4.64 44.48 -14.01
#